data_AF-A0A6N3EKB3-F1
#
_entry.id   AF-A0A6N3EKB3-F1
#
_cell.length_a   1.000
_cell.length_b   1.000
_cell.length_c   1.000
_cell.angle_alpha   90.00
_cell.angle_beta   90.00
_cell.angle_gamma   90.00
#
_symmetry.space_group_name_H-M   'P 1'
#
loop_
_entity.id
_entity.type
_entity.pdbx_description
1 polymer ?
#
loop_
_entity_poly.entity_id
_entity_poly.type
_entity_poly.pdbx_seq_one_letter_code
_entity_poly.pdbx_strand_id
1 'polypeptide(L)'
;MAKKRKDKDKLKKAKKKLSKKTELKKKKKSKKKQNKKLQDKKVKKNKQKSELAKGNIATKEETSETEMSKLDTLKDASAKKTVLATAMAKDDAAVVVKQEPPESIKGESTTMTEETISPEQQELNEALTKLGNAFITEHWPKLRASGDTHPERAYQWPGKEDETIMICVFKGQHIEEAFHRHDFFFLNFAYQGDYGALSYTQDNYIKVKENECYIGQPYTGYALQGDSKEDIIIIGVLIQKEAFFKTFFPILAADQKVFNFFLEPQNNEFSENFIHLHFEKPNYVRRLLELMVLEFAESEEDTQAILQPLVAALLLGVAREQKAQQQAADSSTSSSLIDQIMQYISTHVDSVSLKQMAAELAYHPNYISNLIRQETGQSFSEIVSSHRMDRAASLLRGTDLSIEMIAGMLGYSNTSNFYKAFKKHFNTSPRSYIDK
;
A
#
# COMPACT_ATOMS: atom_id res chain seq x y z
N MET A 1 -1.30 16.50 -67.12
CA MET A 1 -0.85 17.38 -66.01
C MET A 1 -1.29 16.92 -64.60
N ALA A 2 -2.39 16.18 -64.43
CA ALA A 2 -2.90 15.76 -63.11
C ALA A 2 -2.01 14.76 -62.34
N LYS A 3 -1.32 13.84 -63.04
CA LYS A 3 -0.42 12.83 -62.42
C LYS A 3 0.81 13.48 -61.76
N LYS A 4 1.46 14.44 -62.44
CA LYS A 4 2.57 15.24 -61.89
C LYS A 4 2.19 16.07 -60.64
N ARG A 5 0.94 16.53 -60.52
CA ARG A 5 0.46 17.24 -59.31
C ARG A 5 0.27 16.28 -58.12
N LYS A 6 -0.34 15.11 -58.33
CA LYS A 6 -0.50 14.08 -57.28
C LYS A 6 0.83 13.57 -56.72
N ASP A 7 1.84 13.38 -57.57
CA ASP A 7 3.15 12.91 -57.14
C ASP A 7 3.93 13.99 -56.37
N LYS A 8 3.78 15.27 -56.73
CA LYS A 8 4.36 16.40 -55.99
C LYS A 8 3.77 16.52 -54.58
N ASP A 9 2.48 16.29 -54.41
CA ASP A 9 1.81 16.32 -53.10
C ASP A 9 2.17 15.11 -52.22
N LYS A 10 2.31 13.92 -52.81
CA LYS A 10 2.82 12.73 -52.10
C LYS A 10 4.25 12.97 -51.59
N LEU A 11 5.12 13.55 -52.43
CA LEU A 11 6.49 13.88 -52.05
C LEU A 11 6.55 14.95 -50.95
N LYS A 12 5.65 15.96 -50.99
CA LYS A 12 5.54 16.99 -49.94
C LYS A 12 5.08 16.41 -48.60
N LYS A 13 4.11 15.49 -48.61
CA LYS A 13 3.65 14.77 -47.40
C LYS A 13 4.73 13.84 -46.83
N ALA A 14 5.49 13.15 -47.67
CA ALA A 14 6.60 12.30 -47.25
C ALA A 14 7.73 13.11 -46.58
N LYS A 15 8.13 14.25 -47.17
CA LYS A 15 9.13 15.16 -46.57
C LYS A 15 8.67 15.73 -45.22
N LYS A 16 7.39 16.08 -45.07
CA LYS A 16 6.82 16.57 -43.80
C LYS A 16 6.79 15.49 -42.71
N LYS A 17 6.51 14.23 -43.06
CA LYS A 17 6.59 13.09 -42.12
C LYS A 17 8.03 12.80 -41.69
N LEU A 18 9.00 12.87 -42.61
CA LEU A 18 10.41 12.65 -42.30
C LEU A 18 10.96 13.73 -41.36
N SER A 19 10.64 15.00 -41.62
CA SER A 19 10.98 16.13 -40.76
C SER A 19 10.45 15.94 -39.33
N LYS A 20 9.15 15.64 -39.14
CA LYS A 20 8.56 15.38 -37.81
C LYS A 20 9.21 14.20 -37.09
N LYS A 21 9.55 13.11 -37.79
CA LYS A 21 10.21 11.93 -37.19
C LYS A 21 11.63 12.27 -36.71
N THR A 22 12.32 13.15 -37.43
CA THR A 22 13.68 13.61 -37.08
C THR A 22 13.65 14.54 -35.87
N GLU A 23 12.64 15.40 -35.78
CA GLU A 23 12.40 16.30 -34.64
C GLU A 23 12.04 15.54 -33.36
N LEU A 24 11.17 14.52 -33.45
CA LEU A 24 10.85 13.64 -32.32
C LEU A 24 12.09 12.89 -31.80
N LYS A 25 12.95 12.39 -32.70
CA LYS A 25 14.20 11.73 -32.31
C LYS A 25 15.16 12.69 -31.59
N LYS A 26 15.26 13.95 -32.03
CA LYS A 26 16.04 14.99 -31.35
C LYS A 26 15.48 15.31 -29.96
N LYS A 27 14.15 15.47 -29.81
CA LYS A 27 13.49 15.68 -28.50
C LYS A 27 13.69 14.50 -27.54
N LYS A 28 13.57 13.24 -28.01
CA LYS A 28 13.83 12.05 -27.18
C LYS A 28 15.29 11.97 -26.72
N LYS A 29 16.27 12.26 -27.59
CA LYS A 29 17.69 12.32 -27.21
C LYS A 29 17.98 13.43 -26.19
N SER A 30 17.36 14.60 -26.33
CA SER A 30 17.50 15.71 -25.38
C SER A 30 16.94 15.35 -23.99
N LYS A 31 15.73 14.77 -23.92
CA LYS A 31 15.14 14.31 -22.66
C LYS A 31 15.99 13.23 -21.98
N LYS A 32 16.52 12.26 -22.74
CA LYS A 32 17.41 11.22 -22.19
C LYS A 32 18.71 11.81 -21.62
N LYS A 33 19.26 12.86 -22.24
CA LYS A 33 20.47 13.56 -21.76
C LYS A 33 20.21 14.42 -20.51
N GLN A 34 19.02 15.02 -20.41
CA GLN A 34 18.57 15.74 -19.21
C GLN A 34 18.35 14.79 -18.02
N ASN A 35 17.67 13.66 -18.23
CA ASN A 35 17.45 12.67 -17.17
C ASN A 35 18.76 12.08 -16.64
N LYS A 36 19.72 11.77 -17.52
CA LYS A 36 21.05 11.29 -17.10
C LYS A 36 21.78 12.32 -16.24
N LYS A 37 21.78 13.60 -16.62
CA LYS A 37 22.37 14.69 -15.80
C LYS A 37 21.67 14.86 -14.43
N LEU A 38 20.37 14.60 -14.36
CA LEU A 38 19.62 14.69 -13.11
C LEU A 38 19.95 13.51 -12.17
N GLN A 39 20.09 12.31 -12.72
CA GLN A 39 20.54 11.12 -11.98
C GLN A 39 21.98 11.30 -11.47
N ASP A 40 22.91 11.75 -12.31
CA ASP A 40 24.31 11.98 -11.91
C ASP A 40 24.42 13.03 -10.78
N LYS A 41 23.58 14.07 -10.80
CA LYS A 41 23.50 15.06 -9.71
C LYS A 41 22.92 14.48 -8.41
N LYS A 42 21.91 13.61 -8.50
CA LYS A 42 21.32 12.94 -7.32
C LYS A 42 22.31 11.98 -6.67
N VAL A 43 23.04 11.19 -7.46
CA VAL A 43 24.07 10.26 -6.97
C VAL A 43 25.20 11.03 -6.24
N LYS A 44 25.68 12.15 -6.81
CA LYS A 44 26.68 12.99 -6.13
C LYS A 44 26.19 13.57 -4.80
N LYS A 45 24.93 14.01 -4.74
CA LYS A 45 24.33 14.57 -3.51
C LYS A 45 24.13 13.50 -2.43
N ASN A 46 23.80 12.27 -2.82
CA ASN A 46 23.62 11.15 -1.90
C ASN A 46 24.96 10.64 -1.36
N LYS A 47 26.02 10.62 -2.18
CA LYS A 47 27.36 10.25 -1.71
C LYS A 47 27.87 11.21 -0.61
N GLN A 48 27.69 12.52 -0.81
CA GLN A 48 28.01 13.54 0.20
C GLN A 48 27.19 13.36 1.49
N LYS A 49 25.90 13.03 1.39
CA LYS A 49 25.06 12.75 2.57
C LYS A 49 25.49 11.49 3.33
N SER A 50 25.92 10.44 2.62
CA SER A 50 26.40 9.21 3.26
C SER A 50 27.73 9.43 4.00
N GLU A 51 28.61 10.28 3.48
CA GLU A 51 29.89 10.64 4.12
C GLU A 51 29.65 11.47 5.39
N LEU A 52 28.68 12.39 5.37
CA LEU A 52 28.21 13.14 6.55
C LEU A 52 27.55 12.24 7.61
N ALA A 53 26.80 11.22 7.19
CA ALA A 53 26.16 10.28 8.12
C ALA A 53 27.17 9.34 8.79
N LYS A 54 28.19 8.86 8.06
CA LYS A 54 29.28 8.04 8.61
C LYS A 54 30.13 8.81 9.65
N GLY A 55 30.35 10.11 9.43
CA GLY A 55 31.05 10.97 10.41
C GLY A 55 30.27 11.18 11.71
N ASN A 56 28.94 11.17 11.67
CA ASN A 56 28.08 11.36 12.85
C ASN A 56 27.83 10.08 13.65
N ILE A 57 28.10 8.90 13.07
CA ILE A 57 28.00 7.61 13.76
C ILE A 57 29.28 7.35 14.56
N ALA A 58 30.46 7.65 13.99
CA ALA A 58 31.74 7.53 14.67
C ALA A 58 31.84 8.42 15.93
N THR A 59 31.25 9.62 15.91
CA THR A 59 31.23 10.52 17.08
C THR A 59 30.24 10.10 18.16
N LYS A 60 29.23 9.27 17.84
CA LYS A 60 28.27 8.73 18.82
C LYS A 60 28.79 7.48 19.54
N GLU A 61 29.59 6.66 18.85
CA GLU A 61 30.22 5.49 19.46
C GLU A 61 31.26 5.89 20.53
N GLU A 62 32.10 6.92 20.26
CA GLU A 62 33.07 7.47 21.23
C GLU A 62 32.40 8.06 22.49
N THR A 63 31.21 8.67 22.37
CA THR A 63 30.47 9.19 23.54
C THR A 63 29.85 8.08 24.39
N SER A 64 29.50 6.93 23.80
CA SER A 64 28.88 5.81 24.52
C SER A 64 29.89 5.00 25.35
N GLU A 65 31.13 4.86 24.88
CA GLU A 65 32.21 4.19 25.62
C GLU A 65 32.64 5.00 26.85
N THR A 66 32.55 6.34 26.77
CA THR A 66 32.90 7.22 27.90
C THR A 66 31.83 7.19 29.01
N GLU A 67 30.55 6.99 28.67
CA GLU A 67 29.44 6.93 29.64
C GLU A 67 29.34 5.57 30.36
N MET A 68 29.66 4.45 29.70
CA MET A 68 29.71 3.14 30.37
C MET A 68 30.82 3.06 31.44
N SER A 69 31.96 3.73 31.25
CA SER A 69 33.03 3.74 32.26
C SER A 69 32.66 4.48 33.57
N LYS A 70 31.68 5.39 33.53
CA LYS A 70 31.22 6.15 34.70
C LYS A 70 30.13 5.44 35.50
N LEU A 71 29.45 4.46 34.92
CA LEU A 71 28.35 3.76 35.60
C LEU A 71 28.83 2.60 36.49
N ASP A 72 30.02 2.04 36.20
CA ASP A 72 30.64 0.98 37.03
C ASP A 72 31.28 1.51 38.32
N THR A 73 31.53 2.81 38.44
CA THR A 73 32.09 3.41 39.67
C THR A 73 31.02 3.81 40.71
N LEU A 74 29.73 3.68 40.39
CA LEU A 74 28.62 4.10 41.27
C LEU A 74 27.85 2.95 41.95
N LYS A 75 28.16 1.67 41.63
CA LYS A 75 27.49 0.51 42.24
C LYS A 75 28.10 0.05 43.57
N ASP A 76 29.27 0.55 43.96
CA ASP A 76 29.95 0.14 45.21
C ASP A 76 29.64 1.04 46.44
N ALA A 77 28.80 2.09 46.30
CA ALA A 77 28.56 3.05 47.38
C ALA A 77 27.20 2.97 48.08
N SER A 78 26.26 2.09 47.67
CA SER A 78 24.87 2.09 48.22
C SER A 78 24.57 0.97 49.22
N ALA A 79 25.57 0.24 49.72
CA ALA A 79 25.40 -0.75 50.79
C ALA A 79 26.00 -0.24 52.11
N LYS A 80 25.46 0.85 52.67
CA LYS A 80 25.60 1.26 54.09
C LYS A 80 24.88 2.59 54.35
N LYS A 81 23.61 2.54 54.78
CA LYS A 81 23.04 3.44 55.81
C LYS A 81 21.59 3.07 56.12
N THR A 82 21.44 2.14 57.04
CA THR A 82 20.37 2.17 58.03
C THR A 82 20.73 3.25 59.06
N VAL A 83 19.70 3.79 59.72
CA VAL A 83 19.71 4.59 60.98
C VAL A 83 19.36 6.09 60.80
N LEU A 84 18.21 6.40 61.41
CA LEU A 84 17.81 7.62 62.13
C LEU A 84 16.68 8.51 61.55
N ALA A 85 15.67 8.69 62.42
CA ALA A 85 14.83 9.86 62.66
C ALA A 85 13.49 10.01 61.90
N THR A 86 12.42 9.55 62.57
CA THR A 86 11.10 10.19 62.55
C THR A 86 10.92 10.93 63.88
N ALA A 87 10.53 12.21 63.84
CA ALA A 87 9.98 12.92 64.99
C ALA A 87 9.01 14.04 64.56
N MET A 88 7.93 14.16 65.36
CA MET A 88 6.96 15.27 65.52
C MET A 88 5.71 15.23 64.60
N ALA A 89 4.56 14.73 65.09
CA ALA A 89 3.47 15.40 65.88
C ALA A 89 2.42 16.05 64.94
N LYS A 90 1.08 15.93 65.05
CA LYS A 90 0.10 15.83 66.16
C LYS A 90 -1.28 15.35 65.64
N ASP A 91 -2.09 14.78 66.55
CA ASP A 91 -3.56 14.84 66.78
C ASP A 91 -4.56 14.63 65.60
N ASP A 92 -5.66 13.86 65.69
CA ASP A 92 -6.69 13.89 66.73
C ASP A 92 -7.61 12.64 66.76
N ALA A 93 -8.19 12.41 67.95
CA ALA A 93 -9.46 11.75 68.32
C ALA A 93 -9.72 10.22 68.16
N ALA A 94 -10.01 9.59 69.31
CA ALA A 94 -10.42 8.19 69.51
C ALA A 94 -11.89 8.06 69.95
N VAL A 95 -12.57 6.95 69.62
CA VAL A 95 -13.68 6.37 70.42
C VAL A 95 -13.71 4.81 70.34
N VAL A 96 -13.19 4.17 71.40
CA VAL A 96 -13.75 3.09 72.26
C VAL A 96 -14.46 1.86 71.62
N VAL A 97 -13.78 0.68 71.53
CA VAL A 97 -13.77 -0.54 72.39
C VAL A 97 -14.91 -1.58 72.17
N LYS A 98 -14.53 -2.82 71.82
CA LYS A 98 -14.73 -4.06 72.62
C LYS A 98 -13.93 -5.26 72.04
N GLN A 99 -13.21 -5.96 72.93
CA GLN A 99 -12.38 -7.17 72.72
C GLN A 99 -13.26 -8.44 72.62
N GLU A 100 -12.87 -9.58 72.02
CA GLU A 100 -11.93 -10.63 72.52
C GLU A 100 -11.82 -11.82 71.48
N PRO A 101 -10.97 -12.88 71.61
CA PRO A 101 -9.67 -13.03 70.91
C PRO A 101 -9.57 -14.34 70.03
N PRO A 102 -8.38 -14.94 69.75
CA PRO A 102 -7.86 -15.20 68.40
C PRO A 102 -8.01 -16.64 67.90
N GLU A 103 -8.19 -16.84 66.58
CA GLU A 103 -7.85 -18.09 65.92
C GLU A 103 -6.84 -17.89 64.80
N SER A 104 -5.89 -18.83 64.78
CA SER A 104 -4.62 -18.84 64.07
C SER A 104 -4.72 -18.87 62.54
N ILE A 105 -3.80 -18.14 61.93
CA ILE A 105 -3.46 -18.12 60.51
C ILE A 105 -3.11 -19.52 59.99
N LYS A 106 -3.73 -19.94 58.88
CA LYS A 106 -3.07 -20.75 57.84
C LYS A 106 -3.21 -20.02 56.52
N GLY A 107 -2.07 -19.70 55.92
CA GLY A 107 -1.99 -18.92 54.69
C GLY A 107 -2.58 -19.66 53.50
N GLU A 108 -3.45 -18.97 52.77
CA GLU A 108 -3.79 -19.33 51.40
C GLU A 108 -2.75 -18.71 50.46
N SER A 109 -2.03 -19.62 49.81
CA SER A 109 -1.24 -19.36 48.62
C SER A 109 -2.13 -18.72 47.57
N THR A 110 -1.82 -17.48 47.21
CA THR A 110 -2.46 -16.79 46.09
C THR A 110 -1.99 -17.46 44.80
N THR A 111 -2.71 -18.49 44.36
CA THR A 111 -2.61 -19.01 42.99
C THR A 111 -2.96 -17.89 42.02
N MET A 112 -1.98 -17.54 41.18
CA MET A 112 -2.17 -16.74 39.98
C MET A 112 -3.28 -17.37 39.16
N THR A 113 -4.36 -16.64 38.92
CA THR A 113 -5.43 -17.04 38.01
C THR A 113 -4.86 -17.06 36.58
N GLU A 114 -4.68 -18.25 36.02
CA GLU A 114 -4.51 -18.43 34.57
C GLU A 114 -5.73 -17.83 33.88
N GLU A 115 -5.51 -16.83 33.02
CA GLU A 115 -6.56 -16.32 32.12
C GLU A 115 -6.92 -17.43 31.13
N THR A 116 -8.06 -18.10 31.35
CA THR A 116 -8.62 -19.07 30.41
C THR A 116 -8.90 -18.41 29.06
N ILE A 117 -8.14 -18.80 28.03
CA ILE A 117 -8.33 -18.40 26.64
C ILE A 117 -9.74 -18.81 26.19
N SER A 118 -10.47 -17.94 25.48
CA SER A 118 -11.81 -18.29 24.98
C SER A 118 -11.74 -19.38 23.89
N PRO A 119 -12.78 -20.21 23.72
CA PRO A 119 -12.80 -21.25 22.68
C PRO A 119 -12.54 -20.69 21.27
N GLU A 120 -13.12 -19.54 20.95
CA GLU A 120 -12.91 -18.84 19.66
C GLU A 120 -11.44 -18.42 19.47
N GLN A 121 -10.79 -17.94 20.54
CA GLN A 121 -9.38 -17.55 20.48
C GLN A 121 -8.47 -18.76 20.36
N GLN A 122 -8.84 -19.89 20.97
CA GLN A 122 -8.13 -21.15 20.81
C GLN A 122 -8.20 -21.64 19.36
N GLU A 123 -9.39 -21.68 18.77
CA GLU A 123 -9.60 -22.09 17.37
C GLU A 123 -8.78 -21.24 16.39
N LEU A 124 -8.78 -19.92 16.57
CA LEU A 124 -7.95 -19.01 15.77
C LEU A 124 -6.45 -19.30 15.93
N ASN A 125 -5.97 -19.57 17.15
CA ASN A 125 -4.56 -19.88 17.40
C ASN A 125 -4.15 -21.20 16.72
N GLU A 126 -5.04 -22.18 16.68
CA GLU A 126 -4.85 -23.45 15.98
C GLU A 126 -4.79 -23.23 14.46
N ALA A 127 -5.72 -22.46 13.90
CA ALA A 127 -5.73 -22.08 12.48
C ALA A 127 -4.46 -21.32 12.05
N LEU A 128 -4.03 -20.32 12.82
CA LEU A 128 -2.78 -19.59 12.59
C LEU A 128 -1.56 -20.52 12.59
N THR A 129 -1.54 -21.50 13.50
CA THR A 129 -0.43 -22.47 13.59
C THR A 129 -0.45 -23.45 12.42
N LYS A 130 -1.63 -23.93 12.02
CA LYS A 130 -1.82 -24.80 10.85
C LYS A 130 -1.32 -24.14 9.57
N LEU A 131 -1.76 -22.90 9.29
CA LEU A 131 -1.30 -22.15 8.12
C LEU A 131 0.19 -21.76 8.21
N GLY A 132 0.68 -21.45 9.42
CA GLY A 132 2.10 -21.20 9.68
C GLY A 132 3.00 -22.37 9.27
N ASN A 133 2.61 -23.58 9.65
CA ASN A 133 3.33 -24.80 9.28
C ASN A 133 3.25 -25.07 7.76
N ALA A 134 2.08 -24.83 7.15
CA ALA A 134 1.89 -25.02 5.72
C ALA A 134 2.80 -24.10 4.88
N PHE A 135 2.94 -22.83 5.27
CA PHE A 135 3.78 -21.83 4.59
C PHE A 135 5.24 -22.29 4.38
N ILE A 136 5.81 -22.98 5.37
CA ILE A 136 7.19 -23.50 5.33
C ILE A 136 7.32 -24.61 4.27
N THR A 137 6.29 -25.42 4.11
CA THR A 137 6.28 -26.58 3.21
C THR A 137 5.69 -26.28 1.83
N GLU A 138 5.09 -25.10 1.66
CA GLU A 138 4.39 -24.69 0.44
C GLU A 138 5.32 -24.67 -0.76
N HIS A 139 4.85 -25.18 -1.90
CA HIS A 139 5.64 -25.15 -3.12
C HIS A 139 5.43 -23.82 -3.85
N TRP A 140 6.46 -22.99 -3.89
CA TRP A 140 6.45 -21.71 -4.60
C TRP A 140 6.95 -21.87 -6.06
N PRO A 141 6.06 -21.93 -7.07
CA PRO A 141 6.46 -22.17 -8.46
C PRO A 141 7.27 -20.99 -9.01
N LYS A 142 8.35 -21.26 -9.76
CA LYS A 142 9.23 -20.21 -10.30
C LYS A 142 8.71 -19.61 -11.61
N LEU A 143 8.81 -18.29 -11.76
CA LEU A 143 8.47 -17.54 -12.97
C LEU A 143 9.48 -17.81 -14.10
N ARG A 144 9.00 -18.36 -15.23
CA ARG A 144 9.84 -18.85 -16.36
C ARG A 144 10.62 -17.78 -17.15
N ALA A 145 10.40 -16.49 -16.93
CA ALA A 145 10.90 -15.40 -17.79
C ALA A 145 12.08 -14.60 -17.20
N SER A 146 12.76 -15.09 -16.17
CA SER A 146 14.06 -14.53 -15.78
C SER A 146 15.12 -15.01 -16.79
N GLY A 147 15.40 -14.21 -17.81
CA GLY A 147 16.61 -14.39 -18.61
C GLY A 147 17.83 -14.27 -17.70
N ASP A 148 18.87 -15.08 -17.96
CA ASP A 148 20.11 -15.30 -17.19
C ASP A 148 20.95 -14.06 -16.82
N THR A 149 20.41 -12.85 -16.89
CA THR A 149 21.08 -11.60 -16.54
C THR A 149 20.64 -10.99 -15.20
N HIS A 150 19.59 -11.52 -14.54
CA HIS A 150 19.18 -11.09 -13.19
C HIS A 150 18.93 -12.29 -12.25
N PRO A 151 19.68 -12.46 -11.15
CA PRO A 151 19.59 -13.62 -10.24
C PRO A 151 18.39 -13.58 -9.28
N GLU A 152 17.34 -12.82 -9.59
CA GLU A 152 16.23 -12.55 -8.67
C GLU A 152 15.25 -13.73 -8.64
N ARG A 153 14.90 -14.19 -7.42
CA ARG A 153 13.87 -15.20 -7.22
C ARG A 153 12.52 -14.60 -7.66
N ALA A 154 11.84 -15.23 -8.59
CA ALA A 154 10.52 -14.78 -9.04
C ALA A 154 9.57 -15.96 -9.00
N TYR A 155 8.38 -15.74 -8.43
CA TYR A 155 7.37 -16.78 -8.22
C TYR A 155 6.11 -16.53 -9.06
N GLN A 156 5.43 -17.61 -9.40
CA GLN A 156 4.10 -17.59 -10.00
C GLN A 156 3.05 -17.82 -8.92
N TRP A 157 1.79 -17.58 -9.26
CA TRP A 157 0.64 -17.92 -8.43
C TRP A 157 0.79 -19.31 -7.77
N PRO A 158 0.82 -19.39 -6.43
CA PRO A 158 1.04 -20.65 -5.71
C PRO A 158 -0.24 -21.47 -5.50
N GLY A 159 -1.42 -20.86 -5.58
CA GLY A 159 -2.70 -21.53 -5.37
C GLY A 159 -3.06 -22.52 -6.48
N LYS A 160 -4.04 -23.39 -6.20
CA LYS A 160 -4.60 -24.32 -7.19
C LYS A 160 -5.29 -23.58 -8.35
N GLU A 161 -5.59 -24.29 -9.44
CA GLU A 161 -6.20 -23.70 -10.64
C GLU A 161 -7.56 -23.03 -10.38
N ASP A 162 -8.31 -23.51 -9.39
CA ASP A 162 -9.60 -23.00 -8.95
C ASP A 162 -9.51 -21.97 -7.81
N GLU A 163 -8.33 -21.81 -7.21
CA GLU A 163 -8.08 -20.85 -6.14
C GLU A 163 -7.64 -19.50 -6.73
N THR A 164 -8.38 -18.46 -6.40
CA THR A 164 -8.10 -17.08 -6.83
C THR A 164 -7.59 -16.20 -5.69
N ILE A 165 -7.78 -16.66 -4.46
CA ILE A 165 -7.35 -16.05 -3.21
C ILE A 165 -6.66 -17.13 -2.38
N MET A 166 -5.52 -16.80 -1.80
CA MET A 166 -4.81 -17.66 -0.86
C MET A 166 -4.48 -16.87 0.40
N ILE A 167 -4.71 -17.49 1.56
CA ILE A 167 -4.33 -16.93 2.86
C ILE A 167 -3.11 -17.67 3.34
N CYS A 168 -2.01 -16.96 3.56
CA CYS A 168 -0.79 -17.53 4.11
C CYS A 168 -0.47 -16.90 5.46
N VAL A 169 0.14 -17.67 6.34
CA VAL A 169 0.59 -17.18 7.65
C VAL A 169 2.07 -17.46 7.77
N PHE A 170 2.86 -16.44 8.09
CA PHE A 170 4.17 -16.64 8.66
C PHE A 170 4.03 -16.61 10.19
N LYS A 171 4.60 -17.59 10.88
CA LYS A 171 4.68 -17.62 12.35
C LYS A 171 6.05 -18.12 12.80
N GLY A 172 6.79 -17.28 13.52
CA GLY A 172 8.08 -17.65 14.09
C GLY A 172 8.87 -16.46 14.64
N GLN A 173 10.00 -16.74 15.27
CA GLN A 173 10.84 -15.73 15.92
C GLN A 173 11.84 -15.04 14.97
N HIS A 174 12.15 -15.70 13.84
CA HIS A 174 13.12 -15.23 12.86
C HIS A 174 12.52 -15.30 11.45
N ILE A 175 12.50 -14.16 10.76
CA ILE A 175 12.07 -14.02 9.38
C ILE A 175 13.29 -13.68 8.54
N GLU A 176 13.55 -14.47 7.50
CA GLU A 176 14.54 -14.15 6.48
C GLU A 176 14.03 -14.60 5.11
N GLU A 177 13.36 -13.69 4.42
CA GLU A 177 12.96 -13.88 3.02
C GLU A 177 13.91 -13.08 2.12
N ALA A 178 14.74 -13.79 1.35
CA ALA A 178 15.57 -13.17 0.34
C ALA A 178 14.73 -12.41 -0.69
N PHE A 179 15.34 -11.41 -1.33
CA PHE A 179 14.67 -10.60 -2.37
C PHE A 179 14.02 -11.48 -3.42
N HIS A 180 12.72 -11.26 -3.60
CA HIS A 180 11.93 -11.98 -4.56
C HIS A 180 10.82 -11.10 -5.14
N ARG A 181 10.25 -11.60 -6.23
CA ARG A 181 9.11 -11.01 -6.96
C ARG A 181 8.03 -12.07 -7.14
N HIS A 182 6.81 -11.64 -7.42
CA HIS A 182 5.74 -12.55 -7.84
C HIS A 182 4.82 -11.95 -8.88
N ASP A 183 3.98 -12.75 -9.53
CA ASP A 183 3.03 -12.29 -10.55
C ASP A 183 1.61 -12.02 -10.02
N PHE A 184 1.42 -11.95 -8.70
CA PHE A 184 0.15 -11.74 -8.01
C PHE A 184 0.17 -10.51 -7.08
N PHE A 185 -1.01 -10.06 -6.64
CA PHE A 185 -1.13 -9.01 -5.63
C PHE A 185 -1.00 -9.63 -4.23
N PHE A 186 -0.41 -8.89 -3.29
CA PHE A 186 -0.29 -9.35 -1.91
C PHE A 186 -0.50 -8.24 -0.90
N LEU A 187 -0.96 -8.64 0.27
CA LEU A 187 -1.20 -7.78 1.42
C LEU A 187 -0.69 -8.50 2.68
N ASN A 188 0.36 -7.96 3.29
CA ASN A 188 1.00 -8.54 4.48
C ASN A 188 0.69 -7.69 5.71
N PHE A 189 -0.12 -8.24 6.61
CA PHE A 189 -0.52 -7.59 7.85
C PHE A 189 0.30 -8.10 9.03
N ALA A 190 0.91 -7.19 9.79
CA ALA A 190 1.60 -7.51 11.03
C ALA A 190 0.58 -7.80 12.14
N TYR A 191 0.19 -9.07 12.28
CA TYR A 191 -0.84 -9.49 13.23
C TYR A 191 -0.34 -9.47 14.67
N GLN A 192 0.90 -9.93 14.88
CA GLN A 192 1.63 -9.91 16.14
C GLN A 192 3.10 -9.63 15.88
N GLY A 193 3.68 -8.69 16.64
CA GLY A 193 5.07 -8.29 16.48
C GLY A 193 5.32 -7.38 15.27
N ASP A 194 6.56 -6.93 15.16
CA ASP A 194 7.01 -6.04 14.08
C ASP A 194 7.86 -6.84 13.08
N TYR A 195 7.83 -6.45 11.81
CA TYR A 195 8.77 -6.95 10.81
C TYR A 195 9.30 -5.82 9.92
N GLY A 196 10.39 -6.11 9.21
CA GLY A 196 10.98 -5.23 8.22
C GLY A 196 10.64 -5.68 6.80
N ALA A 197 10.19 -4.75 5.97
CA ALA A 197 10.05 -4.93 4.53
C ALA A 197 11.10 -4.08 3.80
N LEU A 198 11.86 -4.70 2.91
CA LEU A 198 12.91 -4.06 2.12
C LEU A 198 12.46 -3.95 0.67
N SER A 199 12.39 -2.74 0.13
CA SER A 199 12.14 -2.51 -1.31
C SER A 199 13.44 -2.42 -2.11
N TYR A 200 13.48 -3.01 -3.31
CA TYR A 200 14.71 -3.23 -4.08
C TYR A 200 15.40 -1.94 -4.61
N THR A 201 14.67 -0.92 -5.09
CA THR A 201 15.29 0.26 -5.74
C THR A 201 15.55 1.45 -4.84
N GLN A 202 14.95 1.51 -3.65
CA GLN A 202 14.96 2.73 -2.84
C GLN A 202 15.89 2.67 -1.61
N ASP A 203 16.56 1.55 -1.32
CA ASP A 203 17.22 1.30 -0.02
C ASP A 203 16.28 1.64 1.17
N ASN A 204 14.97 1.54 0.95
CA ASN A 204 13.95 1.92 1.93
C ASN A 204 13.58 0.68 2.72
N TYR A 205 14.25 0.52 3.86
CA TYR A 205 13.77 -0.34 4.94
C TYR A 205 12.51 0.28 5.54
N ILE A 206 11.40 -0.44 5.47
CA ILE A 206 10.13 -0.06 6.07
C ILE A 206 9.92 -0.96 7.27
N LYS A 207 9.90 -0.37 8.45
CA LYS A 207 9.48 -1.08 9.65
C LYS A 207 7.95 -1.12 9.67
N VAL A 208 7.38 -2.31 9.50
CA VAL A 208 5.95 -2.57 9.62
C VAL A 208 5.69 -2.99 11.05
N LYS A 209 4.99 -2.14 11.80
CA LYS A 209 4.65 -2.41 13.20
C LYS A 209 3.38 -3.24 13.30
N GLU A 210 3.15 -3.83 14.47
CA GLU A 210 1.89 -4.52 14.75
C GLU A 210 0.67 -3.64 14.40
N ASN A 211 -0.31 -4.23 13.71
CA ASN A 211 -1.51 -3.59 13.14
C ASN A 211 -1.24 -2.64 11.97
N GLU A 212 -0.08 -2.75 11.36
CA GLU A 212 0.23 -2.13 10.07
C GLU A 212 0.20 -3.16 8.95
N CYS A 213 0.06 -2.64 7.74
CA CYS A 213 -0.07 -3.43 6.55
C CYS A 213 0.87 -2.94 5.47
N TYR A 214 1.55 -3.88 4.82
CA TYR A 214 2.38 -3.66 3.66
C TYR A 214 1.74 -4.32 2.44
N ILE A 215 1.38 -3.51 1.45
CA ILE A 215 0.66 -3.94 0.25
C ILE A 215 1.58 -3.75 -0.95
N GLY A 216 1.83 -4.84 -1.67
CA GLY A 216 2.63 -4.81 -2.88
C GLY A 216 1.82 -5.12 -4.13
N GLN A 217 2.50 -4.96 -5.26
CA GLN A 217 1.96 -5.20 -6.58
C GLN A 217 2.71 -6.37 -7.23
N PRO A 218 2.11 -7.01 -8.25
CA PRO A 218 2.83 -7.92 -9.12
C PRO A 218 4.14 -7.30 -9.60
N TYR A 219 5.18 -8.11 -9.55
CA TYR A 219 6.54 -7.86 -9.97
C TYR A 219 7.31 -6.83 -9.12
N THR A 220 6.72 -6.27 -8.06
CA THR A 220 7.47 -5.49 -7.06
C THR A 220 8.46 -6.42 -6.34
N GLY A 221 9.74 -6.06 -6.36
CA GLY A 221 10.79 -6.78 -5.63
C GLY A 221 10.83 -6.36 -4.17
N TYR A 222 10.68 -7.32 -3.25
CA TYR A 222 10.85 -7.07 -1.83
C TYR A 222 11.50 -8.26 -1.11
N ALA A 223 11.95 -7.99 0.10
CA ALA A 223 12.44 -8.97 1.08
C ALA A 223 11.80 -8.69 2.44
N LEU A 224 11.59 -9.73 3.23
CA LEU A 224 11.11 -9.62 4.61
C LEU A 224 12.20 -10.05 5.57
N GLN A 225 12.36 -9.33 6.67
CA GLN A 225 13.28 -9.68 7.73
C GLN A 225 12.70 -9.32 9.10
N GLY A 226 13.04 -10.09 10.13
CA GLY A 226 12.60 -9.77 11.48
C GLY A 226 13.18 -10.72 12.51
N ASP A 227 13.54 -10.18 13.66
CA ASP A 227 14.03 -10.92 14.81
C ASP A 227 13.25 -10.47 16.05
N SER A 228 12.69 -11.42 16.78
CA SER A 228 11.92 -11.15 18.00
C SER A 228 12.11 -12.26 19.03
N LYS A 229 11.91 -11.92 20.31
CA LYS A 229 11.89 -12.90 21.41
C LYS A 229 10.60 -13.73 21.42
N GLU A 230 9.50 -13.08 21.07
CA GLU A 230 8.19 -13.69 20.92
C GLU A 230 7.90 -13.95 19.43
N ASP A 231 6.98 -14.86 19.13
CA ASP A 231 6.57 -15.13 17.75
C ASP A 231 6.08 -13.86 17.05
N ILE A 232 6.62 -13.63 15.86
CA ILE A 232 6.08 -12.69 14.87
C ILE A 232 5.05 -13.46 14.06
N ILE A 233 3.86 -12.88 13.89
CA ILE A 233 2.79 -13.43 13.07
C ILE A 233 2.44 -12.44 11.96
N ILE A 234 2.61 -12.86 10.72
CA ILE A 234 2.21 -12.10 9.52
C ILE A 234 1.09 -12.87 8.84
N ILE A 235 -0.06 -12.21 8.62
CA ILE A 235 -1.13 -12.76 7.79
C ILE A 235 -1.01 -12.13 6.40
N GLY A 236 -0.75 -12.97 5.41
CA GLY A 236 -0.69 -12.62 4.00
C GLY A 236 -1.98 -12.96 3.27
N VAL A 237 -2.52 -12.00 2.52
CA VAL A 237 -3.63 -12.22 1.58
C VAL A 237 -3.07 -12.08 0.17
N LEU A 238 -3.04 -13.20 -0.56
CA LEU A 238 -2.56 -13.26 -1.94
C LEU A 238 -3.76 -13.31 -2.88
N ILE A 239 -3.70 -12.54 -3.97
CA ILE A 239 -4.80 -12.46 -4.94
C ILE A 239 -4.25 -12.64 -6.35
N GLN A 240 -4.76 -13.64 -7.06
CA GLN A 240 -4.40 -13.91 -8.44
C GLN A 240 -4.67 -12.68 -9.30
N LYS A 241 -3.70 -12.31 -10.15
CA LYS A 241 -3.73 -11.07 -10.92
C LYS A 241 -4.99 -10.91 -11.76
N GLU A 242 -5.37 -11.96 -12.49
CA GLU A 242 -6.54 -11.95 -13.38
C GLU A 242 -7.85 -11.82 -12.57
N ALA A 243 -7.96 -12.57 -11.47
CA ALA A 243 -9.10 -12.50 -10.56
C ALA A 243 -9.21 -11.12 -9.90
N PHE A 244 -8.08 -10.50 -9.54
CA PHE A 244 -8.05 -9.16 -8.99
C PHE A 244 -8.66 -8.14 -9.96
N PHE A 245 -8.19 -8.12 -11.21
CA PHE A 245 -8.71 -7.17 -12.19
C PHE A 245 -10.17 -7.41 -12.55
N LYS A 246 -10.61 -8.68 -12.58
CA LYS A 246 -11.99 -9.03 -12.90
C LYS A 246 -12.98 -8.71 -11.77
N THR A 247 -12.62 -9.03 -10.54
CA THR A 247 -13.55 -9.04 -9.39
C THR A 247 -13.38 -7.83 -8.48
N PHE A 248 -12.15 -7.46 -8.12
CA PHE A 248 -11.89 -6.45 -7.08
C PHE A 248 -11.55 -5.07 -7.65
N PHE A 249 -10.84 -5.02 -8.77
CA PHE A 249 -10.47 -3.74 -9.37
C PHE A 249 -11.68 -2.86 -9.73
N PRO A 250 -12.83 -3.37 -10.22
CA PRO A 250 -13.98 -2.54 -10.53
C PRO A 250 -14.55 -1.75 -9.34
N ILE A 251 -14.53 -2.33 -8.13
CA ILE A 251 -15.00 -1.67 -6.90
C ILE A 251 -13.97 -0.66 -6.35
N LEU A 252 -12.69 -0.84 -6.69
CA LEU A 252 -11.59 0.04 -6.24
C LEU A 252 -11.31 1.21 -7.21
N ALA A 253 -11.66 1.05 -8.48
CA ALA A 253 -11.31 1.97 -9.56
C ALA A 253 -11.90 3.38 -9.44
N ALA A 254 -12.84 3.62 -8.51
CA ALA A 254 -13.34 4.96 -8.23
C ALA A 254 -12.19 5.89 -7.78
N ASP A 255 -11.39 5.46 -6.82
CA ASP A 255 -10.29 6.24 -6.27
C ASP A 255 -9.11 6.30 -7.24
N GLN A 256 -8.64 7.51 -7.58
CA GLN A 256 -7.58 7.73 -8.58
C GLN A 256 -6.22 7.16 -8.16
N LYS A 257 -5.88 7.20 -6.87
CA LYS A 257 -4.57 6.77 -6.38
C LYS A 257 -4.52 5.27 -6.28
N VAL A 258 -5.58 4.65 -5.76
CA VAL A 258 -5.80 3.20 -5.77
C VAL A 258 -5.81 2.68 -7.21
N PHE A 259 -6.55 3.34 -8.10
CA PHE A 259 -6.60 3.03 -9.54
C PHE A 259 -5.20 3.05 -10.17
N ASN A 260 -4.43 4.12 -9.94
CA ASN A 260 -3.10 4.26 -10.52
C ASN A 260 -2.13 3.22 -9.94
N PHE A 261 -2.18 3.00 -8.62
CA PHE A 261 -1.39 1.98 -7.94
C PHE A 261 -1.62 0.63 -8.61
N PHE A 262 -2.85 0.12 -8.61
CA PHE A 262 -3.13 -1.22 -9.10
C PHE A 262 -2.98 -1.41 -10.62
N LEU A 263 -3.02 -0.35 -11.43
CA LEU A 263 -2.79 -0.42 -12.89
C LEU A 263 -1.33 -0.25 -13.31
N GLU A 264 -0.47 0.27 -12.46
CA GLU A 264 0.93 0.53 -12.83
C GLU A 264 1.74 -0.70 -13.26
N PRO A 265 1.59 -1.88 -12.62
CA PRO A 265 2.35 -3.09 -12.97
C PRO A 265 2.22 -3.50 -14.44
N GLN A 266 1.12 -3.13 -15.07
CA GLN A 266 0.82 -3.49 -16.46
C GLN A 266 1.55 -2.60 -17.47
N ASN A 267 1.92 -1.39 -17.07
CA ASN A 267 2.67 -0.46 -17.91
C ASN A 267 4.17 -0.44 -17.56
N ASN A 268 4.53 -0.95 -16.39
CA ASN A 268 5.89 -1.01 -15.90
C ASN A 268 6.05 -2.24 -14.98
N GLU A 269 6.55 -3.35 -15.53
CA GLU A 269 6.90 -4.59 -14.80
C GLU A 269 7.97 -4.37 -13.70
N PHE A 270 8.59 -3.19 -13.65
CA PHE A 270 9.53 -2.77 -12.61
C PHE A 270 9.02 -1.57 -11.82
N SER A 271 7.69 -1.38 -11.73
CA SER A 271 7.14 -0.45 -10.74
C SER A 271 7.40 -1.04 -9.35
N GLU A 272 7.85 -0.20 -8.43
CA GLU A 272 8.17 -0.63 -7.06
C GLU A 272 7.36 0.17 -6.04
N ASN A 273 6.12 0.48 -6.43
CA ASN A 273 5.19 1.12 -5.52
C ASN A 273 4.66 0.11 -4.52
N PHE A 274 4.53 0.58 -3.28
CA PHE A 274 3.88 -0.13 -2.18
C PHE A 274 2.92 0.83 -1.47
N ILE A 275 1.97 0.27 -0.73
CA ILE A 275 1.17 1.01 0.24
C ILE A 275 1.56 0.49 1.61
N HIS A 276 1.92 1.40 2.51
CA HIS A 276 2.12 1.13 3.93
C HIS A 276 1.04 1.88 4.70
N LEU A 277 0.20 1.14 5.43
CA LEU A 277 -0.91 1.71 6.20
C LEU A 277 -0.80 1.30 7.65
N HIS A 278 -1.07 2.25 8.52
CA HIS A 278 -1.37 1.99 9.92
C HIS A 278 -2.87 1.83 10.14
N PHE A 279 -3.30 0.96 11.05
CA PHE A 279 -4.70 0.89 11.47
C PHE A 279 -4.81 1.05 12.99
N GLU A 280 -5.57 2.04 13.44
CA GLU A 280 -5.81 2.25 14.87
C GLU A 280 -6.62 1.08 15.49
N LYS A 281 -6.44 0.81 16.80
CA LYS A 281 -7.04 -0.33 17.52
C LYS A 281 -8.44 -0.01 18.07
N PRO A 282 -9.40 -0.97 18.13
CA PRO A 282 -9.56 -2.15 17.27
C PRO A 282 -10.26 -1.78 15.94
N ASN A 283 -9.72 -2.28 14.82
CA ASN A 283 -10.30 -2.08 13.49
C ASN A 283 -10.91 -3.38 12.94
N TYR A 284 -11.89 -3.23 12.06
CA TYR A 284 -12.56 -4.36 11.40
C TYR A 284 -11.64 -5.11 10.42
N VAL A 285 -10.54 -4.50 9.95
CA VAL A 285 -9.56 -5.16 9.07
C VAL A 285 -8.94 -6.37 9.78
N ARG A 286 -8.55 -6.23 11.05
CA ARG A 286 -8.06 -7.36 11.84
C ARG A 286 -9.08 -8.49 11.92
N ARG A 287 -10.36 -8.17 12.16
CA ARG A 287 -11.45 -9.16 12.23
C ARG A 287 -11.70 -9.87 10.91
N LEU A 288 -11.64 -9.13 9.79
CA LEU A 288 -11.75 -9.74 8.46
C LEU A 288 -10.62 -10.73 8.20
N LEU A 289 -9.39 -10.39 8.60
CA LEU A 289 -8.22 -11.29 8.45
C LEU A 289 -8.36 -12.54 9.32
N GLU A 290 -8.85 -12.41 10.56
CA GLU A 290 -9.11 -13.55 11.44
C GLU A 290 -10.14 -14.51 10.84
N LEU A 291 -11.24 -13.98 10.28
CA LEU A 291 -12.24 -14.78 9.56
C LEU A 291 -11.65 -15.48 8.33
N MET A 292 -10.82 -14.78 7.55
CA MET A 292 -10.14 -15.38 6.39
C MET A 292 -9.18 -16.51 6.80
N VAL A 293 -8.48 -16.35 7.91
CA VAL A 293 -7.57 -17.38 8.44
C VAL A 293 -8.36 -18.63 8.85
N LEU A 294 -9.45 -18.46 9.60
CA LEU A 294 -10.32 -19.56 10.00
C LEU A 294 -10.89 -20.30 8.78
N GLU A 295 -11.45 -19.53 7.84
CA GLU A 295 -12.03 -20.04 6.60
C GLU A 295 -11.01 -20.82 5.75
N PHE A 296 -9.81 -20.27 5.54
CA PHE A 296 -8.81 -20.94 4.69
C PHE A 296 -8.13 -22.12 5.39
N ALA A 297 -7.99 -22.08 6.72
CA ALA A 297 -7.42 -23.19 7.49
C ALA A 297 -8.27 -24.46 7.38
N GLU A 298 -9.59 -24.33 7.32
CA GLU A 298 -10.53 -25.44 7.13
C GLU A 298 -11.23 -25.32 5.76
N SER A 299 -10.44 -25.23 4.69
CA SER A 299 -10.95 -25.02 3.33
C SER A 299 -11.95 -26.11 2.88
N GLU A 300 -13.10 -25.68 2.40
CA GLU A 300 -14.16 -26.47 1.76
C GLU A 300 -14.38 -26.05 0.29
N GLU A 301 -15.32 -26.69 -0.41
CA GLU A 301 -15.59 -26.43 -1.84
C GLU A 301 -16.05 -24.99 -2.12
N ASP A 302 -16.68 -24.31 -1.15
CA ASP A 302 -17.21 -22.95 -1.26
C ASP A 302 -16.32 -21.87 -0.62
N THR A 303 -15.14 -22.24 -0.10
CA THR A 303 -14.21 -21.31 0.55
C THR A 303 -13.87 -20.09 -0.29
N GLN A 304 -13.64 -20.24 -1.59
CA GLN A 304 -13.37 -19.09 -2.46
C GLN A 304 -14.57 -18.13 -2.57
N ALA A 305 -15.80 -18.66 -2.51
CA ALA A 305 -17.01 -17.85 -2.54
C ALA A 305 -17.22 -17.05 -1.23
N ILE A 306 -16.66 -17.53 -0.11
CA ILE A 306 -16.63 -16.83 1.19
C ILE A 306 -15.47 -15.82 1.23
N LEU A 307 -14.28 -16.21 0.78
CA LEU A 307 -13.11 -15.34 0.78
C LEU A 307 -13.28 -14.13 -0.15
N GLN A 308 -13.94 -14.27 -1.29
CA GLN A 308 -14.16 -13.16 -2.23
C GLN A 308 -14.82 -11.91 -1.60
N PRO A 309 -16.01 -12.00 -0.96
CA PRO A 309 -16.62 -10.84 -0.31
C PRO A 309 -15.79 -10.33 0.88
N LEU A 310 -15.11 -11.20 1.64
CA LEU A 310 -14.22 -10.78 2.73
C LEU A 310 -13.05 -9.95 2.20
N VAL A 311 -12.41 -10.39 1.12
CA VAL A 311 -11.29 -9.67 0.47
C VAL A 311 -11.78 -8.36 -0.15
N ALA A 312 -12.97 -8.34 -0.76
CA ALA A 312 -13.58 -7.11 -1.24
C ALA A 312 -13.77 -6.08 -0.11
N ALA A 313 -14.29 -6.53 1.04
CA ALA A 313 -14.46 -5.67 2.22
C ALA A 313 -13.10 -5.16 2.77
N LEU A 314 -12.09 -6.03 2.82
CA LEU A 314 -10.72 -5.67 3.22
C LEU A 314 -10.12 -4.60 2.31
N LEU A 315 -10.19 -4.79 0.99
CA LEU A 315 -9.62 -3.86 0.01
C LEU A 315 -10.33 -2.50 0.02
N LEU A 316 -11.66 -2.47 0.17
CA LEU A 316 -12.40 -1.22 0.37
C LEU A 316 -11.99 -0.51 1.67
N GLY A 317 -11.68 -1.28 2.71
CA GLY A 317 -11.20 -0.75 3.98
C GLY A 317 -9.81 -0.13 3.88
N VAL A 318 -8.89 -0.81 3.21
CA VAL A 318 -7.57 -0.30 2.84
C VAL A 318 -7.69 1.03 2.06
N ALA A 319 -8.54 1.07 1.04
CA ALA A 319 -8.74 2.27 0.23
C ALA A 319 -9.27 3.45 1.07
N ARG A 320 -10.18 3.17 2.01
CA ARG A 320 -10.71 4.18 2.95
C ARG A 320 -9.62 4.73 3.86
N GLU A 321 -8.80 3.85 4.44
CA GLU A 321 -7.73 4.24 5.36
C GLU A 321 -6.64 5.04 4.66
N GLN A 322 -6.24 4.62 3.45
CA GLN A 322 -5.30 5.37 2.61
C GLN A 322 -5.78 6.80 2.36
N LYS A 323 -7.07 6.97 2.07
CA LYS A 323 -7.68 8.29 1.84
C LYS A 323 -7.64 9.14 3.12
N ALA A 324 -7.96 8.56 4.28
CA ALA A 324 -7.95 9.26 5.56
C ALA A 324 -6.55 9.75 5.95
N GLN A 325 -5.54 8.88 5.87
CA GLN A 325 -4.15 9.22 6.21
C GLN A 325 -3.56 10.25 5.25
N GLN A 326 -3.96 10.21 3.99
CA GLN A 326 -3.55 11.21 3.02
C GLN A 326 -4.16 12.59 3.29
N GLN A 327 -5.45 12.64 3.64
CA GLN A 327 -6.08 13.91 4.02
C GLN A 327 -5.42 14.51 5.26
N ALA A 328 -5.03 13.68 6.24
CA ALA A 328 -4.27 14.13 7.39
C ALA A 328 -2.90 14.70 6.98
N ALA A 329 -2.17 14.04 6.07
CA ALA A 329 -0.88 14.53 5.57
C ALA A 329 -1.01 15.83 4.76
N ASP A 330 -2.01 15.93 3.88
CA ASP A 330 -2.22 17.08 2.99
C ASP A 330 -2.76 18.31 3.75
N SER A 331 -3.39 18.14 4.91
CA SER A 331 -3.85 19.25 5.78
C SER A 331 -2.72 20.17 6.27
N SER A 332 -1.47 19.73 6.18
CA SER A 332 -0.27 20.52 6.50
C SER A 332 0.15 21.49 5.39
N THR A 333 -0.44 21.40 4.19
CA THR A 333 -0.16 22.28 3.04
C THR A 333 -1.45 22.97 2.61
N SER A 334 -1.50 24.31 2.60
CA SER A 334 -2.70 25.02 2.13
C SER A 334 -2.91 24.76 0.63
N SER A 335 -3.75 23.80 0.27
CA SER A 335 -4.11 23.52 -1.12
C SER A 335 -5.01 24.65 -1.65
N SER A 336 -4.70 25.14 -2.85
CA SER A 336 -5.52 26.17 -3.47
C SER A 336 -6.91 25.60 -3.83
N LEU A 337 -7.92 26.44 -3.98
CA LEU A 337 -9.26 25.97 -4.35
C LEU A 337 -9.26 25.21 -5.70
N ILE A 338 -8.41 25.62 -6.65
CA ILE A 338 -8.31 24.90 -7.93
C ILE A 338 -7.70 23.50 -7.75
N ASP A 339 -6.74 23.33 -6.83
CA ASP A 339 -6.19 22.01 -6.51
C ASP A 339 -7.27 21.11 -5.89
N GLN A 340 -8.09 21.65 -5.00
CA GLN A 340 -9.22 20.92 -4.41
C GLN A 340 -10.23 20.50 -5.47
N ILE A 341 -10.56 21.39 -6.42
CA ILE A 341 -11.46 21.08 -7.55
C ILE A 341 -10.88 19.97 -8.42
N MET A 342 -9.60 20.07 -8.81
CA MET A 342 -8.96 19.07 -9.68
C MET A 342 -8.83 17.71 -8.98
N GLN A 343 -8.48 17.72 -7.70
CA GLN A 343 -8.44 16.52 -6.86
C GLN A 343 -9.84 15.89 -6.78
N TYR A 344 -10.88 16.69 -6.57
CA TYR A 344 -12.26 16.22 -6.52
C TYR A 344 -12.70 15.55 -7.81
N ILE A 345 -12.47 16.20 -8.96
CA ILE A 345 -12.78 15.66 -10.28
C ILE A 345 -12.04 14.33 -10.51
N SER A 346 -10.76 14.28 -10.14
CA SER A 346 -9.96 13.06 -10.31
C SER A 346 -10.47 11.90 -9.46
N THR A 347 -10.95 12.16 -8.24
CA THR A 347 -11.40 11.14 -7.28
C THR A 347 -12.79 10.60 -7.60
N HIS A 348 -13.65 11.40 -8.23
CA HIS A 348 -15.06 11.05 -8.50
C HIS A 348 -15.37 11.02 -10.01
N VAL A 349 -14.37 10.71 -10.85
CA VAL A 349 -14.47 10.90 -12.30
C VAL A 349 -15.65 10.14 -12.94
N ASP A 350 -16.05 9.03 -12.34
CA ASP A 350 -17.13 8.14 -12.73
C ASP A 350 -18.51 8.81 -12.58
N SER A 351 -18.72 9.61 -11.54
CA SER A 351 -20.06 10.10 -11.16
C SER A 351 -20.17 11.61 -10.98
N VAL A 352 -19.05 12.34 -11.02
CA VAL A 352 -19.00 13.77 -10.68
C VAL A 352 -19.90 14.64 -11.57
N SER A 353 -20.68 15.51 -10.91
CA SER A 353 -21.38 16.61 -11.54
C SER A 353 -20.91 17.95 -10.98
N LEU A 354 -20.97 19.01 -11.79
CA LEU A 354 -20.59 20.36 -11.37
C LEU A 354 -21.42 20.83 -10.16
N LYS A 355 -22.73 20.49 -10.14
CA LYS A 355 -23.64 20.87 -9.06
C LYS A 355 -23.26 20.21 -7.73
N GLN A 356 -22.96 18.91 -7.76
CA GLN A 356 -22.56 18.16 -6.57
C GLN A 356 -21.23 18.66 -6.01
N MET A 357 -20.21 18.77 -6.87
CA MET A 357 -18.90 19.26 -6.46
C MET A 357 -18.97 20.67 -5.87
N ALA A 358 -19.75 21.57 -6.47
CA ALA A 358 -19.92 22.91 -5.96
C ALA A 358 -20.60 22.92 -4.58
N ALA A 359 -21.61 22.07 -4.37
CA ALA A 359 -22.26 21.93 -3.06
C ALA A 359 -21.30 21.41 -1.99
N GLU A 360 -20.48 20.40 -2.29
CA GLU A 360 -19.51 19.82 -1.34
C GLU A 360 -18.37 20.80 -1.00
N LEU A 361 -17.96 21.63 -1.95
CA LEU A 361 -16.97 22.69 -1.71
C LEU A 361 -17.59 23.98 -1.14
N ALA A 362 -18.91 24.02 -0.88
CA ALA A 362 -19.65 25.19 -0.41
C ALA A 362 -19.54 26.44 -1.32
N TYR A 363 -19.53 26.23 -2.65
CA TYR A 363 -19.53 27.31 -3.65
C TYR A 363 -20.73 27.21 -4.61
N HIS A 364 -21.02 28.32 -5.28
CA HIS A 364 -22.00 28.32 -6.36
C HIS A 364 -21.41 27.67 -7.64
N PRO A 365 -22.16 26.83 -8.40
CA PRO A 365 -21.66 26.15 -9.60
C PRO A 365 -21.02 27.07 -10.65
N ASN A 366 -21.59 28.26 -10.86
CA ASN A 366 -21.06 29.25 -11.81
C ASN A 366 -19.66 29.74 -11.42
N TYR A 367 -19.40 29.94 -10.13
CA TYR A 367 -18.09 30.37 -9.65
C TYR A 367 -17.04 29.31 -9.95
N ILE A 368 -17.34 28.05 -9.62
CA ILE A 368 -16.45 26.91 -9.88
C ILE A 368 -16.20 26.74 -11.39
N SER A 369 -17.24 26.82 -12.23
CA SER A 369 -17.10 26.72 -13.69
C SER A 369 -16.19 27.82 -14.27
N ASN A 370 -16.36 29.05 -13.80
CA ASN A 370 -15.53 30.19 -14.23
C ASN A 370 -14.08 30.03 -13.76
N LEU A 371 -13.87 29.63 -12.52
CA LEU A 371 -12.53 29.39 -11.97
C LEU A 371 -11.81 28.29 -12.75
N ILE A 372 -12.47 27.16 -13.03
CA ILE A 372 -11.91 26.09 -13.85
C ILE A 372 -11.47 26.62 -15.22
N ARG A 373 -12.34 27.37 -15.91
CA ARG A 373 -12.01 27.95 -17.22
C ARG A 373 -10.84 28.93 -17.15
N GLN A 374 -10.80 29.76 -16.11
CA GLN A 374 -9.74 30.75 -15.91
C GLN A 374 -8.39 30.08 -15.70
N GLU A 375 -8.33 29.06 -14.85
CA GLU A 375 -7.06 28.42 -14.46
C GLU A 375 -6.57 27.38 -15.49
N THR A 376 -7.50 26.65 -16.12
CA THR A 376 -7.14 25.52 -17.01
C THR A 376 -7.34 25.81 -18.49
N GLY A 377 -8.13 26.83 -18.84
CA GLY A 377 -8.57 27.08 -20.22
C GLY A 377 -9.62 26.09 -20.73
N GLN A 378 -10.08 25.15 -19.91
CA GLN A 378 -11.05 24.11 -20.27
C GLN A 378 -12.35 24.25 -19.48
N SER A 379 -13.46 23.74 -20.00
CA SER A 379 -14.69 23.59 -19.22
C SER A 379 -14.65 22.35 -18.33
N PHE A 380 -15.47 22.35 -17.27
CA PHE A 380 -15.65 21.18 -16.39
C PHE A 380 -15.91 19.89 -17.18
N SER A 381 -16.84 19.91 -18.14
CA SER A 381 -17.18 18.72 -18.95
C SER A 381 -16.03 18.24 -19.84
N GLU A 382 -15.18 19.15 -20.33
CA GLU A 382 -14.00 18.77 -21.11
C GLU A 382 -12.94 18.11 -20.24
N ILE A 383 -12.71 18.62 -19.03
CA ILE A 383 -11.78 18.02 -18.07
C ILE A 383 -12.26 16.63 -17.68
N VAL A 384 -13.50 16.49 -17.21
CA VAL A 384 -14.07 15.18 -16.83
C VAL A 384 -13.98 14.20 -17.99
N SER A 385 -14.36 14.62 -19.20
CA SER A 385 -14.26 13.77 -20.39
C SER A 385 -12.82 13.35 -20.69
N SER A 386 -11.85 14.27 -20.60
CA SER A 386 -10.43 13.92 -20.78
C SER A 386 -9.97 12.89 -19.76
N HIS A 387 -10.24 13.11 -18.47
CA HIS A 387 -9.86 12.17 -17.41
C HIS A 387 -10.49 10.78 -17.61
N ARG A 388 -11.77 10.72 -18.00
CA ARG A 388 -12.42 9.44 -18.35
C ARG A 388 -11.72 8.74 -19.51
N MET A 389 -11.37 9.46 -20.56
CA MET A 389 -10.71 8.88 -21.73
C MET A 389 -9.28 8.42 -21.41
N ASP A 390 -8.53 9.18 -20.63
CA ASP A 390 -7.20 8.80 -20.19
C ASP A 390 -7.24 7.55 -19.31
N ARG A 391 -8.18 7.46 -18.35
CA ARG A 391 -8.42 6.23 -17.57
C ARG A 391 -8.84 5.06 -18.46
N ALA A 392 -9.74 5.27 -19.43
CA ALA A 392 -10.15 4.24 -20.37
C ALA A 392 -8.96 3.67 -21.15
N ALA A 393 -8.05 4.52 -21.62
CA ALA A 393 -6.86 4.09 -22.32
C ALA A 393 -5.92 3.26 -21.44
N SER A 394 -5.80 3.59 -20.15
CA SER A 394 -5.04 2.79 -19.19
C SER A 394 -5.71 1.43 -18.95
N LEU A 395 -7.03 1.39 -18.79
CA LEU A 395 -7.78 0.15 -18.58
C LEU A 395 -7.73 -0.78 -19.78
N LEU A 396 -7.90 -0.25 -20.99
CA LEU A 396 -7.87 -1.03 -22.23
C LEU A 396 -6.50 -1.67 -22.50
N ARG A 397 -5.42 -1.06 -22.00
CA ARG A 397 -4.06 -1.63 -22.15
C ARG A 397 -3.62 -2.50 -20.99
N GLY A 398 -4.14 -2.20 -19.80
CA GLY A 398 -3.68 -2.83 -18.56
C GLY A 398 -4.60 -3.91 -18.01
N THR A 399 -5.75 -4.16 -18.61
CA THR A 399 -6.71 -5.14 -18.08
C THR A 399 -7.40 -5.88 -19.22
N ASP A 400 -7.86 -7.10 -18.95
CA ASP A 400 -8.72 -7.87 -19.86
C ASP A 400 -10.21 -7.58 -19.65
N LEU A 401 -10.54 -6.43 -19.04
CA LEU A 401 -11.92 -6.03 -18.82
C LEU A 401 -12.64 -5.76 -20.14
N SER A 402 -13.91 -6.16 -20.21
CA SER A 402 -14.73 -5.88 -21.38
C SER A 402 -14.92 -4.37 -21.58
N ILE A 403 -15.08 -3.94 -22.83
CA ILE A 403 -15.29 -2.52 -23.16
C ILE A 403 -16.57 -2.00 -22.49
N GLU A 404 -17.58 -2.85 -22.37
CA GLU A 404 -18.83 -2.58 -21.66
C GLU A 404 -18.57 -2.31 -20.17
N MET A 405 -17.76 -3.13 -19.51
CA MET A 405 -17.39 -2.93 -18.10
C MET A 405 -16.60 -1.63 -17.90
N ILE A 406 -15.60 -1.38 -18.76
CA ILE A 406 -14.79 -0.15 -18.73
C ILE A 406 -15.68 1.09 -18.91
N ALA A 407 -16.65 1.03 -19.83
CA ALA A 407 -17.60 2.12 -20.03
C ALA A 407 -18.44 2.38 -18.78
N GLY A 408 -18.95 1.32 -18.15
CA GLY A 408 -19.71 1.39 -16.90
C GLY A 408 -18.90 2.02 -15.75
N MET A 409 -17.66 1.56 -15.55
CA MET A 409 -16.74 2.07 -14.52
C MET A 409 -16.42 3.56 -14.67
N LEU A 410 -16.54 4.10 -15.88
CA LEU A 410 -16.28 5.51 -16.20
C LEU A 410 -17.57 6.35 -16.28
N GLY A 411 -18.68 5.82 -15.79
CA GLY A 411 -19.96 6.51 -15.71
C GLY A 411 -20.71 6.64 -17.02
N TYR A 412 -20.45 5.77 -17.99
CA TYR A 412 -21.23 5.70 -19.23
C TYR A 412 -22.32 4.63 -19.11
N SER A 413 -23.56 5.06 -18.98
CA SER A 413 -24.73 4.16 -19.02
C SER A 413 -24.98 3.53 -20.39
N ASN A 414 -24.41 4.10 -21.45
CA ASN A 414 -24.53 3.60 -22.81
C ASN A 414 -23.15 3.50 -23.47
N THR A 415 -22.73 2.27 -23.77
CA THR A 415 -21.46 1.95 -24.42
C THR A 415 -21.28 2.70 -25.75
N SER A 416 -22.35 2.96 -26.51
CA SER A 416 -22.29 3.73 -27.76
C SER A 416 -21.79 5.16 -27.55
N ASN A 417 -22.16 5.79 -26.43
CA ASN A 417 -21.67 7.13 -26.08
C ASN A 417 -20.19 7.08 -25.70
N PHE A 418 -19.77 6.05 -25.00
CA PHE A 418 -18.35 5.79 -24.72
C PHE A 418 -17.54 5.62 -26.01
N TYR A 419 -17.98 4.78 -26.95
CA TYR A 419 -17.30 4.59 -28.25
C TYR A 419 -17.13 5.91 -29.01
N LYS A 420 -18.17 6.76 -29.04
CA LYS A 420 -18.12 8.08 -29.68
C LYS A 420 -17.13 9.01 -28.97
N ALA A 421 -17.16 9.07 -27.64
CA ALA A 421 -16.24 9.89 -26.84
C ALA A 421 -14.78 9.44 -27.03
N PHE A 422 -14.52 8.14 -26.94
CA PHE A 422 -13.17 7.57 -27.09
C PHE A 422 -12.61 7.82 -28.49
N LYS A 423 -13.43 7.60 -29.53
CA LYS A 423 -13.02 7.88 -30.91
C LYS A 423 -12.76 9.35 -31.15
N LYS A 424 -13.55 10.25 -30.55
CA LYS A 424 -13.32 11.70 -30.63
C LYS A 424 -11.99 12.09 -29.96
N HIS A 425 -11.66 11.47 -28.83
CA HIS A 425 -10.46 11.79 -28.05
C HIS A 425 -9.18 11.22 -28.67
N PHE A 426 -9.14 9.92 -28.99
CA PHE A 426 -7.93 9.24 -29.50
C PHE A 426 -7.87 9.06 -31.03
N ASN A 427 -8.89 9.51 -31.77
CA ASN A 427 -9.04 9.30 -33.22
C ASN A 427 -9.01 7.81 -33.65
N THR A 428 -9.36 6.90 -32.74
CA THR A 428 -9.44 5.45 -32.99
C THR A 428 -10.51 4.84 -32.10
N SER A 429 -11.07 3.68 -32.48
CA SER A 429 -12.01 2.96 -31.61
C SER A 429 -11.27 2.34 -30.42
N PRO A 430 -11.97 2.08 -29.30
CA PRO A 430 -11.45 1.29 -28.18
C PRO A 430 -10.85 -0.06 -28.62
N ARG A 431 -11.57 -0.84 -29.44
CA ARG A 431 -11.09 -2.13 -29.97
C ARG A 431 -9.74 -1.99 -30.70
N SER A 432 -9.65 -1.05 -31.63
CA SER A 432 -8.40 -0.81 -32.38
C SER A 432 -7.30 -0.12 -31.56
N TYR A 433 -7.59 0.27 -30.32
CA TYR A 433 -6.60 0.78 -29.38
C TYR A 433 -5.88 -0.35 -28.63
N ILE A 434 -6.58 -1.46 -28.37
CA ILE A 434 -6.02 -2.66 -27.72
C ILE A 434 -5.02 -3.37 -28.65
N ASP A 435 -5.31 -3.45 -29.95
CA ASP A 435 -4.45 -4.12 -30.96
C ASP A 435 -3.12 -3.41 -31.27
N LYS A 436 -2.74 -2.37 -30.52
CA LYS A 436 -1.56 -1.52 -30.77
C LYS A 436 -0.62 -1.47 -29.59
#